data_AF-A0A7M2SZZ0-F1
#
_entry.id   AF-A0A7M2SZZ0-F1
#
_cell.length_a   1.000
_cell.length_b   1.000
_cell.length_c   1.000
_cell.angle_alpha   90.00
_cell.angle_beta   90.00
_cell.angle_gamma   90.00
#
_symmetry.space_group_name_H-M   'P 1'
#
loop_
_entity.id
_entity.type
_entity.pdbx_description
1 polymer ?
#
loop_
_entity_poly.entity_id
_entity_poly.type
_entity_poly.pdbx_seq_one_letter_code
_entity_poly.pdbx_strand_id
1 'polypeptide(L)'
;MTPPPGWYRDPSAPHLERWWDGTAWTEHRRAPEDAAQPAPTPGPQAYGPPATAPTTPGPPAAGPASGRTPKVVALIAAGAVLLTAIVTGVIVLREDDGGADVDTAPTLATSEPAQRESASETPTPTETASEPSADDPLVVTDELNGFTLPLLNGWVRPRNLAEANVLVTTDGTYECPADFGYCRRGKVISRTASADDGTSPEAIAKADIQDAADDAYDRDLVGRSPFGGIKSHKVVGSGPVSVAGRSGYFVRWRVTTAEGPGGYVQSLAFRSSVGTESPVVVRYVFDAGEDGPPLADMDRFTKGIRPAR
;
A
#
# COMPACT_ATOMS: atom_id res chain seq x y z
N MET A 1 7.19 37.68 -0.10
CA MET A 1 7.10 37.98 -1.54
C MET A 1 6.76 36.70 -2.25
N THR A 2 5.67 36.69 -3.01
CA THR A 2 5.23 35.53 -3.79
C THR A 2 6.01 35.49 -5.10
N PRO A 3 6.42 34.32 -5.62
CA PRO A 3 7.08 34.23 -6.91
C PRO A 3 6.23 34.85 -8.03
N PRO A 4 6.85 35.47 -9.06
CA PRO A 4 6.13 35.98 -10.21
C PRO A 4 5.46 34.84 -10.99
N PRO A 5 4.46 35.14 -11.85
CA PRO A 5 3.84 34.12 -12.69
C PRO A 5 4.87 33.41 -13.58
N GLY A 6 4.81 32.08 -13.67
CA GLY A 6 5.80 31.28 -14.39
C GLY A 6 5.65 29.77 -14.24
N TRP A 7 6.49 29.02 -14.96
CA TRP A 7 6.62 27.57 -14.80
C TRP A 7 7.58 27.26 -13.64
N TYR A 8 7.12 26.41 -12.73
CA TYR A 8 7.88 25.98 -11.57
C TYR A 8 7.70 24.47 -11.38
N ARG A 9 8.63 23.82 -10.67
CA ARG A 9 8.50 22.40 -10.32
C ARG A 9 7.17 22.14 -9.62
N ASP A 10 6.42 21.17 -10.10
CA ASP A 10 5.13 20.80 -9.51
C ASP A 10 5.36 20.14 -8.13
N PRO A 11 4.86 20.73 -7.02
CA PRO A 11 5.01 20.15 -5.69
C PRO A 11 4.34 18.77 -5.54
N SER A 12 3.32 18.49 -6.36
CA SER A 12 2.56 17.23 -6.36
C SER A 12 3.11 16.20 -7.36
N ALA A 13 3.90 16.63 -8.34
CA ALA A 13 4.51 15.76 -9.35
C ALA A 13 5.92 16.25 -9.70
N PRO A 14 6.95 15.92 -8.89
CA PRO A 14 8.28 16.54 -9.00
C PRO A 14 8.97 16.37 -10.37
N HIS A 15 8.52 15.43 -11.20
CA HIS A 15 9.01 15.20 -12.56
C HIS A 15 8.41 16.15 -13.61
N LEU A 16 7.44 16.99 -13.24
CA LEU A 16 6.76 17.95 -14.11
C LEU A 16 6.96 19.40 -13.62
N GLU A 17 6.68 20.34 -14.51
CA GLU A 17 6.48 21.74 -14.18
C GLU A 17 4.98 22.08 -14.22
N ARG A 18 4.53 22.89 -13.27
CA ARG A 18 3.18 23.42 -13.16
C ARG A 18 3.21 24.94 -13.29
N TRP A 19 2.18 25.53 -13.88
CA TRP A 19 2.12 26.98 -14.06
C TRP A 19 1.57 27.67 -12.81
N TRP A 20 2.31 28.63 -12.28
CA TRP A 20 1.91 29.57 -11.22
C TRP A 20 1.44 30.89 -11.85
N ASP A 21 0.26 31.38 -11.47
CA ASP A 21 -0.30 32.61 -12.05
C ASP A 21 0.03 33.90 -11.27
N GLY A 22 0.85 33.81 -10.22
CA GLY A 22 1.16 34.91 -9.29
C GLY A 22 0.38 34.84 -7.98
N THR A 23 -0.72 34.09 -7.94
CA THR A 23 -1.61 33.94 -6.78
C THR A 23 -1.97 32.49 -6.44
N ALA A 24 -2.05 31.61 -7.42
CA ALA A 24 -2.36 30.20 -7.28
C ALA A 24 -1.69 29.33 -8.37
N TRP A 25 -1.61 28.02 -8.10
CA TRP A 25 -1.20 27.03 -9.08
C TRP A 25 -2.36 26.70 -10.02
N THR A 26 -2.14 26.75 -11.33
CA THR A 26 -3.14 26.40 -12.34
C THR A 26 -3.02 24.93 -12.77
N GLU A 27 -4.02 24.36 -13.45
CA GLU A 27 -3.97 22.96 -13.90
C GLU A 27 -3.00 22.68 -15.06
N HIS A 28 -2.39 23.70 -15.65
CA HIS A 28 -1.43 23.53 -16.74
C HIS A 28 -0.15 22.87 -16.23
N ARG A 29 0.18 21.71 -16.81
CA ARG A 29 1.38 20.92 -16.50
C ARG A 29 2.16 20.62 -17.78
N ARG A 30 3.48 20.62 -17.70
CA ARG A 30 4.39 20.26 -18.81
C ARG A 30 5.57 19.43 -18.32
N ALA A 31 6.18 18.67 -19.23
CA ALA A 31 7.51 18.14 -18.96
C ALA A 31 8.51 19.30 -18.88
N PRO A 32 9.52 19.24 -17.99
CA PRO A 32 10.58 20.23 -17.98
C PRO A 32 11.19 20.32 -19.38
N GLU A 33 11.21 21.53 -19.96
CA GLU A 33 12.01 21.74 -21.16
C GLU A 33 13.47 21.59 -20.75
N ASP A 34 14.09 20.47 -21.12
CA ASP A 34 15.53 20.44 -21.27
C ASP A 34 15.89 21.62 -22.15
N ALA A 35 16.73 22.52 -21.61
CA ALA A 35 17.17 23.72 -22.30
C ALA A 35 17.55 23.33 -23.74
N ALA A 36 16.72 23.79 -24.68
CA ALA A 36 16.97 23.62 -26.08
C ALA A 36 18.43 23.97 -26.35
N GLN A 37 19.15 23.03 -26.97
CA GLN A 37 20.42 23.34 -27.61
C GLN A 37 20.21 24.63 -28.43
N PRO A 38 21.11 25.62 -28.31
CA PRO A 38 20.90 26.91 -28.92
C PRO A 38 20.72 26.75 -30.44
N ALA A 39 19.64 27.33 -30.95
CA ALA A 39 19.43 27.49 -32.39
C ALA A 39 20.63 28.23 -33.00
N PRO A 40 21.14 27.80 -34.17
CA PRO A 40 22.22 28.51 -34.84
C PRO A 40 21.74 29.86 -35.36
N THR A 41 22.43 30.92 -34.95
CA THR A 41 22.27 32.32 -35.39
C THR A 41 22.60 32.45 -36.89
N PRO A 42 21.87 33.27 -37.67
CA PRO A 42 22.23 33.53 -39.06
C PRO A 42 23.41 34.51 -39.13
N GLY A 43 24.58 34.01 -39.55
CA GLY A 43 25.76 34.81 -39.92
C GLY A 43 25.85 35.05 -41.44
N PRO A 44 26.50 36.14 -41.89
CA PRO A 44 26.48 36.58 -43.28
C PRO A 44 27.33 35.73 -44.24
N GLN A 45 26.91 35.72 -45.50
CA GLN A 45 27.45 34.95 -46.62
C GLN A 45 28.94 35.23 -46.90
N ALA A 46 29.72 34.17 -47.10
CA ALA A 46 31.04 34.20 -47.74
C ALA A 46 31.22 33.00 -48.69
N TYR A 47 31.88 33.27 -49.81
CA TYR A 47 31.98 32.50 -51.07
C TYR A 47 33.02 31.35 -51.03
N GLY A 48 32.76 30.17 -51.63
CA GLY A 48 33.79 29.18 -52.06
C GLY A 48 33.42 27.67 -52.02
N PRO A 49 34.00 26.76 -52.85
CA PRO A 49 33.27 25.68 -53.56
C PRO A 49 33.71 24.21 -53.19
N PRO A 50 33.38 23.13 -53.96
CA PRO A 50 32.21 22.24 -53.86
C PRO A 50 32.52 20.75 -53.54
N ALA A 51 31.50 19.91 -53.22
CA ALA A 51 31.35 18.47 -53.62
C ALA A 51 30.19 17.75 -52.87
N THR A 52 29.05 17.47 -53.54
CA THR A 52 28.51 16.15 -54.01
C THR A 52 28.00 15.14 -52.96
N ALA A 53 26.68 14.89 -52.93
CA ALA A 53 26.04 13.56 -52.83
C ALA A 53 24.50 13.63 -53.01
N PRO A 54 23.82 12.54 -53.43
CA PRO A 54 22.62 12.61 -54.27
C PRO A 54 21.26 12.26 -53.61
N THR A 55 20.23 12.55 -54.41
CA THR A 55 18.78 12.64 -54.18
C THR A 55 18.01 11.32 -54.14
N THR A 56 16.92 11.33 -53.37
CA THR A 56 15.73 10.44 -53.38
C THR A 56 15.10 10.32 -54.79
N PRO A 57 14.23 9.32 -55.04
CA PRO A 57 12.81 9.68 -55.20
C PRO A 57 11.76 8.62 -54.80
N GLY A 58 10.61 9.09 -54.29
CA GLY A 58 9.30 8.44 -54.40
C GLY A 58 8.26 9.53 -54.69
N PRO A 59 7.24 9.30 -55.55
CA PRO A 59 5.82 9.28 -55.12
C PRO A 59 4.90 8.51 -56.14
N PRO A 60 3.54 8.67 -56.23
CA PRO A 60 2.51 9.27 -55.34
C PRO A 60 1.24 8.39 -55.10
N ALA A 61 0.26 8.97 -54.38
CA ALA A 61 -1.01 8.44 -53.86
C ALA A 61 -2.26 8.59 -54.78
N ALA A 62 -3.34 7.83 -54.48
CA ALA A 62 -4.76 8.15 -54.76
C ALA A 62 -5.72 7.24 -53.95
N GLY A 63 -6.82 7.78 -53.37
CA GLY A 63 -7.98 7.01 -52.80
C GLY A 63 -9.17 6.95 -53.79
N PRO A 64 -10.47 6.76 -53.40
CA PRO A 64 -11.10 6.27 -52.15
C PRO A 64 -12.28 5.22 -52.37
N ALA A 65 -13.01 4.88 -51.30
CA ALA A 65 -14.46 4.52 -51.21
C ALA A 65 -14.96 3.05 -50.96
N SER A 66 -15.76 2.94 -49.87
CA SER A 66 -17.06 2.22 -49.67
C SER A 66 -17.19 0.68 -49.68
N GLY A 67 -17.78 0.13 -48.60
CA GLY A 67 -18.88 -0.85 -48.72
C GLY A 67 -18.79 -2.22 -47.98
N ARG A 68 -19.69 -2.39 -46.99
CA ARG A 68 -20.45 -3.60 -46.57
C ARG A 68 -19.77 -4.78 -45.82
N THR A 69 -20.49 -5.20 -44.78
CA THR A 69 -20.35 -6.32 -43.81
C THR A 69 -20.52 -7.73 -44.44
N PRO A 70 -20.64 -8.83 -43.66
CA PRO A 70 -19.70 -9.48 -42.71
C PRO A 70 -19.49 -10.98 -43.07
N LYS A 71 -18.52 -11.68 -42.46
CA LYS A 71 -18.60 -13.16 -42.29
C LYS A 71 -17.60 -13.70 -41.26
N VAL A 72 -18.18 -14.50 -40.37
CA VAL A 72 -17.60 -15.31 -39.30
C VAL A 72 -16.65 -16.38 -39.85
N VAL A 73 -15.51 -16.62 -39.21
CA VAL A 73 -14.93 -17.97 -39.05
C VAL A 73 -14.22 -18.05 -37.70
N ALA A 74 -14.72 -18.95 -36.85
CA ALA A 74 -14.05 -19.44 -35.65
C ALA A 74 -12.94 -20.43 -36.02
N LEU A 75 -11.83 -20.43 -35.28
CA LEU A 75 -10.91 -21.56 -35.21
C LEU A 75 -10.50 -21.80 -33.76
N ILE A 76 -10.92 -22.97 -33.27
CA ILE A 76 -10.50 -23.65 -32.03
C ILE A 76 -9.30 -24.52 -32.38
N ALA A 77 -8.25 -24.51 -31.55
CA ALA A 77 -7.38 -25.65 -31.18
C ALA A 77 -6.22 -25.10 -30.32
N ALA A 78 -6.13 -25.39 -29.02
CA ALA A 78 -5.74 -26.66 -28.39
C ALA A 78 -4.23 -26.94 -28.41
N GLY A 79 -3.65 -26.95 -27.20
CA GLY A 79 -2.59 -27.88 -26.80
C GLY A 79 -1.15 -27.40 -26.92
N ALA A 80 -0.45 -27.29 -25.79
CA ALA A 80 0.63 -28.24 -25.44
C ALA A 80 1.23 -27.87 -24.08
N VAL A 81 1.18 -28.83 -23.15
CA VAL A 81 1.96 -28.89 -21.91
C VAL A 81 3.40 -29.23 -22.26
N LEU A 82 4.36 -28.54 -21.66
CA LEU A 82 5.75 -29.00 -21.58
C LEU A 82 6.29 -28.75 -20.18
N LEU A 83 6.46 -29.86 -19.44
CA LEU A 83 7.29 -29.96 -18.26
C LEU A 83 8.74 -30.16 -18.71
N THR A 84 9.67 -29.38 -18.15
CA THR A 84 11.08 -29.73 -18.14
C THR A 84 11.66 -29.47 -16.75
N ALA A 85 12.02 -30.56 -16.10
CA ALA A 85 12.87 -30.61 -14.92
C ALA A 85 14.32 -30.36 -15.32
N ILE A 86 15.06 -29.59 -14.51
CA ILE A 86 16.52 -29.69 -14.42
C ILE A 86 16.90 -29.75 -12.94
N VAL A 87 17.49 -30.89 -12.58
CA VAL A 87 18.20 -31.17 -11.34
C VAL A 87 19.70 -30.91 -11.58
N THR A 88 20.45 -30.79 -10.48
CA THR A 88 21.92 -30.94 -10.31
C THR A 88 22.66 -29.60 -10.22
N GLY A 89 23.50 -29.31 -9.22
CA GLY A 89 24.00 -30.12 -8.11
C GLY A 89 25.04 -29.34 -7.29
N VAL A 90 25.42 -29.96 -6.19
CA VAL A 90 26.32 -29.53 -5.10
C VAL A 90 27.72 -29.13 -5.55
N ILE A 91 28.30 -28.09 -4.92
CA ILE A 91 29.74 -27.98 -4.66
C ILE A 91 29.96 -27.70 -3.16
N VAL A 92 30.88 -28.49 -2.62
CA VAL A 92 31.36 -28.60 -1.24
C VAL A 92 32.69 -27.84 -1.06
N LEU A 93 32.91 -27.42 0.20
CA LEU A 93 34.18 -27.18 0.91
C LEU A 93 35.06 -25.98 0.53
N ARG A 94 35.34 -25.13 1.53
CA ARG A 94 36.70 -24.98 2.10
C ARG A 94 36.69 -24.26 3.46
N GLU A 95 36.95 -25.00 4.53
CA GLU A 95 37.63 -24.53 5.74
C GLU A 95 39.11 -24.26 5.45
N ASP A 96 39.69 -23.23 6.07
CA ASP A 96 41.08 -23.22 6.54
C ASP A 96 41.26 -22.10 7.59
N ASP A 97 42.09 -22.44 8.58
CA ASP A 97 42.21 -21.91 9.95
C ASP A 97 42.95 -20.55 10.13
N GLY A 98 42.79 -20.01 11.34
CA GLY A 98 43.80 -19.19 12.04
C GLY A 98 43.16 -18.03 12.82
N GLY A 99 43.20 -17.92 14.15
CA GLY A 99 44.06 -18.51 15.16
C GLY A 99 44.54 -17.38 16.08
N ALA A 100 44.17 -17.41 17.37
CA ALA A 100 44.93 -16.88 18.52
C ALA A 100 44.01 -16.79 19.74
N ASP A 101 44.05 -17.85 20.53
CA ASP A 101 43.64 -17.90 21.93
C ASP A 101 44.70 -17.18 22.79
N VAL A 102 44.26 -16.42 23.79
CA VAL A 102 45.13 -15.96 24.90
C VAL A 102 44.30 -15.97 26.18
N ASP A 103 44.33 -17.14 26.81
CA ASP A 103 44.14 -17.38 28.22
C ASP A 103 45.06 -16.49 29.07
N THR A 104 44.49 -15.74 30.02
CA THR A 104 45.17 -15.44 31.30
C THR A 104 44.12 -15.13 32.37
N ALA A 105 43.75 -16.15 33.16
CA ALA A 105 43.24 -15.95 34.51
C ALA A 105 44.39 -15.66 35.48
N PRO A 106 44.12 -14.96 36.60
CA PRO A 106 44.44 -15.60 37.86
C PRO A 106 43.36 -15.45 38.94
N THR A 107 43.13 -16.59 39.60
CA THR A 107 43.00 -16.82 41.04
C THR A 107 41.87 -16.17 41.85
N LEU A 108 41.05 -17.10 42.34
CA LEU A 108 40.05 -17.08 43.40
C LEU A 108 40.42 -16.28 44.65
N ALA A 109 39.47 -15.49 45.14
CA ALA A 109 39.23 -15.31 46.57
C ALA A 109 37.73 -15.47 46.84
N THR A 110 37.39 -16.56 47.53
CA THR A 110 36.07 -16.84 48.09
C THR A 110 35.85 -15.97 49.33
N SER A 111 34.70 -15.30 49.39
CA SER A 111 34.13 -14.77 50.63
C SER A 111 32.61 -15.01 50.62
N GLU A 112 32.15 -15.86 51.54
CA GLU A 112 30.75 -16.14 51.88
C GLU A 112 30.16 -14.99 52.77
N PRO A 113 28.82 -14.80 52.90
CA PRO A 113 28.22 -13.48 52.95
C PRO A 113 28.02 -12.95 54.37
N ALA A 114 27.91 -11.62 54.46
CA ALA A 114 27.31 -10.95 55.61
C ALA A 114 26.11 -10.13 55.13
N GLN A 115 24.91 -10.52 55.58
CA GLN A 115 23.70 -9.72 55.54
C GLN A 115 23.96 -8.35 56.18
N ARG A 116 23.57 -7.26 55.50
CA ARG A 116 22.95 -6.08 56.14
C ARG A 116 21.93 -5.45 55.22
N GLU A 117 20.81 -5.13 55.84
CA GLU A 117 19.61 -4.47 55.34
C GLU A 117 19.83 -3.06 54.77
N SER A 118 18.95 -2.74 53.81
CA SER A 118 18.26 -1.47 53.57
C SER A 118 19.04 -0.15 53.53
N ALA A 119 19.10 0.44 52.34
CA ALA A 119 18.39 1.70 52.07
C ALA A 119 18.16 1.84 50.56
N SER A 120 16.90 1.69 50.16
CA SER A 120 16.41 1.81 48.79
C SER A 120 15.84 3.21 48.58
N GLU A 121 16.49 4.04 47.78
CA GLU A 121 15.84 5.17 47.10
C GLU A 121 16.51 5.45 45.75
N THR A 122 15.89 4.94 44.67
CA THR A 122 15.82 5.60 43.35
C THR A 122 14.70 4.89 42.59
N PRO A 123 13.54 5.50 42.32
CA PRO A 123 12.56 4.89 41.44
C PRO A 123 13.11 4.94 40.02
N THR A 124 13.54 3.81 39.51
CA THR A 124 13.63 3.56 38.07
C THR A 124 12.25 3.84 37.47
N PRO A 125 12.10 4.67 36.42
CA PRO A 125 10.84 4.77 35.73
C PRO A 125 10.62 3.42 35.06
N THR A 126 9.81 2.58 35.71
CA THR A 126 9.25 1.40 35.08
C THR A 126 8.20 1.97 34.13
N GLU A 127 8.48 1.94 32.82
CA GLU A 127 7.41 1.95 31.82
C GLU A 127 6.60 0.67 32.04
N THR A 128 5.70 0.74 33.03
CA THR A 128 4.61 -0.22 33.13
C THR A 128 3.76 0.03 31.91
N ALA A 129 3.84 -0.88 30.95
CA ALA A 129 2.81 -1.03 29.94
C ALA A 129 1.50 -1.25 30.69
N SER A 130 0.74 -0.17 30.90
CA SER A 130 -0.55 -0.22 31.57
C SER A 130 -1.43 -1.22 30.83
N GLU A 131 -1.81 -2.29 31.51
CA GLU A 131 -2.93 -3.12 31.10
C GLU A 131 -4.16 -2.22 30.98
N PRO A 132 -4.99 -2.38 29.94
CA PRO A 132 -6.19 -1.56 29.81
C PRO A 132 -7.09 -1.80 31.04
N SER A 133 -7.40 -0.73 31.76
CA SER A 133 -8.34 -0.76 32.88
C SER A 133 -9.67 -1.36 32.44
N ALA A 134 -10.38 -2.05 33.33
CA ALA A 134 -11.70 -2.62 33.06
C ALA A 134 -12.76 -1.57 32.62
N ASP A 135 -12.46 -0.28 32.83
CA ASP A 135 -13.26 0.88 32.43
C ASP A 135 -12.82 1.52 31.09
N ASP A 136 -11.81 0.97 30.41
CA ASP A 136 -11.36 1.49 29.12
C ASP A 136 -12.49 1.31 28.09
N PRO A 137 -12.99 2.37 27.44
CA PRO A 137 -14.14 2.26 26.56
C PRO A 137 -13.88 1.19 25.51
N LEU A 138 -14.83 0.29 25.26
CA LEU A 138 -14.74 -0.74 24.22
C LEU A 138 -14.91 -0.16 22.81
N VAL A 139 -14.25 0.97 22.55
CA VAL A 139 -14.37 1.82 21.37
C VAL A 139 -13.00 2.38 21.00
N VAL A 140 -12.68 2.40 19.71
CA VAL A 140 -11.53 3.08 19.13
C VAL A 140 -12.02 4.27 18.33
N THR A 141 -11.41 5.44 18.54
CA THR A 141 -11.76 6.67 17.84
C THR A 141 -10.75 6.92 16.71
N ASP A 142 -11.26 7.17 15.52
CA ASP A 142 -10.52 7.79 14.43
C ASP A 142 -10.80 9.30 14.47
N GLU A 143 -9.92 10.06 15.09
CA GLU A 143 -10.08 11.51 15.25
C GLU A 143 -9.97 12.25 13.92
N LEU A 144 -9.16 11.74 12.99
CA LEU A 144 -8.93 12.37 11.68
C LEU A 144 -10.19 12.28 10.81
N ASN A 145 -10.81 11.11 10.76
CA ASN A 145 -11.99 10.87 9.95
C ASN A 145 -13.30 11.06 10.74
N GLY A 146 -13.21 11.26 12.05
CA GLY A 146 -14.31 11.69 12.90
C GLY A 146 -15.37 10.62 13.16
N PHE A 147 -14.94 9.37 13.31
CA PHE A 147 -15.83 8.26 13.66
C PHE A 147 -15.22 7.35 14.71
N THR A 148 -16.04 6.49 15.30
CA THR A 148 -15.61 5.49 16.26
C THR A 148 -15.96 4.08 15.79
N LEU A 149 -15.11 3.11 16.08
CA LEU A 149 -15.36 1.67 15.90
C LEU A 149 -15.49 0.97 17.26
N PRO A 150 -16.37 -0.04 17.39
CA PRO A 150 -16.37 -0.87 18.59
C PRO A 150 -15.10 -1.73 18.61
N LEU A 151 -14.56 -1.97 19.80
CA LEU A 151 -13.53 -2.98 20.01
C LEU A 151 -14.23 -4.32 20.27
N LEU A 152 -14.25 -5.20 19.27
CA LEU A 152 -14.91 -6.51 19.37
C LEU A 152 -14.06 -7.51 20.18
N ASN A 153 -14.68 -8.55 20.72
CA ASN A 153 -13.95 -9.62 21.39
C ASN A 153 -12.93 -10.28 20.44
N GLY A 154 -11.71 -10.51 20.92
CA GLY A 154 -10.60 -11.04 20.11
C GLY A 154 -9.87 -10.00 19.26
N TRP A 155 -10.34 -8.74 19.29
CA TRP A 155 -9.67 -7.61 18.68
C TRP A 155 -9.05 -6.72 19.76
N VAL A 156 -7.88 -6.17 19.43
CA VAL A 156 -7.11 -5.31 20.32
C VAL A 156 -6.79 -4.00 19.64
N ARG A 157 -6.51 -2.97 20.45
CA ARG A 157 -5.93 -1.74 19.94
C ARG A 157 -4.54 -2.03 19.36
N PRO A 158 -4.19 -1.45 18.21
CA PRO A 158 -2.89 -1.64 17.62
C PRO A 158 -1.80 -1.12 18.56
N ARG A 159 -0.79 -1.95 18.80
CA ARG A 159 0.44 -1.59 19.51
C ARG A 159 1.61 -1.82 18.56
N ASN A 160 2.57 -0.89 18.55
CA ASN A 160 3.83 -1.02 17.81
C ASN A 160 3.65 -1.35 16.32
N LEU A 161 2.79 -0.62 15.60
CA LEU A 161 2.59 -0.80 14.16
C LEU A 161 3.37 0.24 13.36
N ALA A 162 4.05 -0.22 12.30
CA ALA A 162 4.69 0.65 11.31
C ALA A 162 3.68 1.22 10.29
N GLU A 163 2.55 0.54 10.11
CA GLU A 163 1.47 0.94 9.21
C GLU A 163 0.61 2.02 9.89
N ALA A 164 0.43 3.16 9.24
CA ALA A 164 -0.40 4.26 9.74
C ALA A 164 -1.90 3.92 9.62
N ASN A 165 -2.72 4.59 10.45
CA ASN A 165 -4.19 4.56 10.39
C ASN A 165 -4.84 3.16 10.58
N VAL A 166 -4.12 2.21 11.15
CA VAL A 166 -4.71 0.97 11.66
C VAL A 166 -5.52 1.31 12.90
N LEU A 167 -6.79 0.90 12.95
CA LEU A 167 -7.70 1.18 14.04
C LEU A 167 -7.76 0.03 15.04
N VAL A 168 -7.86 -1.21 14.55
CA VAL A 168 -7.88 -2.43 15.37
C VAL A 168 -7.18 -3.58 14.65
N THR A 169 -6.61 -4.50 15.42
CA THR A 169 -6.02 -5.74 14.91
C THR A 169 -6.48 -6.94 15.73
N THR A 170 -6.30 -8.15 15.20
CA THR A 170 -6.25 -9.34 16.06
C THR A 170 -5.03 -9.26 16.97
N ASP A 171 -5.13 -9.95 18.11
CA ASP A 171 -3.98 -10.14 18.97
C ASP A 171 -2.93 -11.06 18.33
N GLY A 172 -1.66 -10.86 18.70
CA GLY A 172 -0.53 -11.63 18.20
C GLY A 172 -0.13 -11.39 16.73
N THR A 173 0.98 -12.01 16.36
CA THR A 173 1.54 -12.04 15.00
C THR A 173 1.95 -13.47 14.64
N TYR A 174 2.10 -13.76 13.36
CA TYR A 174 2.60 -15.04 12.85
C TYR A 174 3.59 -14.81 11.72
N GLU A 175 4.40 -15.81 11.37
CA GLU A 175 5.32 -15.70 10.24
C GLU A 175 4.55 -15.62 8.92
N CYS A 176 4.87 -14.62 8.09
CA CYS A 176 4.21 -14.48 6.80
C CYS A 176 4.48 -15.72 5.90
N PRO A 177 3.52 -16.19 5.10
CA PRO A 177 3.65 -17.47 4.39
C PRO A 177 4.75 -17.56 3.33
N ALA A 178 5.12 -16.45 2.68
CA ALA A 178 6.03 -16.47 1.53
C ALA A 178 7.37 -15.76 1.75
N ASP A 179 7.34 -14.61 2.42
CA ASP A 179 8.50 -13.74 2.61
C ASP A 179 8.77 -13.54 4.10
N PHE A 180 10.01 -13.18 4.44
CA PHE A 180 10.38 -12.92 5.83
C PHE A 180 9.58 -11.73 6.40
N GLY A 181 8.96 -11.92 7.56
CA GLY A 181 8.17 -10.89 8.21
C GLY A 181 7.11 -11.46 9.13
N TYR A 182 6.42 -10.55 9.82
CA TYR A 182 5.35 -10.90 10.73
C TYR A 182 4.02 -10.34 10.22
N CYS A 183 3.08 -11.24 10.01
CA CYS A 183 1.72 -10.98 9.55
C CYS A 183 0.75 -11.00 10.74
N ARG A 184 -0.42 -10.38 10.56
CA ARG A 184 -1.54 -10.44 11.51
C ARG A 184 -2.76 -10.99 10.81
N ARG A 185 -3.55 -11.78 11.55
CA ARG A 185 -4.74 -12.46 11.00
C ARG A 185 -5.87 -11.50 10.65
N GLY A 186 -5.98 -10.37 11.33
CA GLY A 186 -6.99 -9.37 11.03
C GLY A 186 -6.52 -7.96 11.32
N LYS A 187 -6.86 -7.03 10.43
CA LYS A 187 -6.69 -5.59 10.63
C LYS A 187 -7.87 -4.80 10.05
N VAL A 188 -8.16 -3.66 10.68
CA VAL A 188 -9.10 -2.65 10.17
C VAL A 188 -8.35 -1.33 10.08
N ILE A 189 -8.38 -0.72 8.90
CA ILE A 189 -7.63 0.47 8.55
C ILE A 189 -8.61 1.52 8.04
N SER A 190 -8.36 2.79 8.31
CA SER A 190 -9.12 3.88 7.72
C SER A 190 -8.25 4.81 6.88
N ARG A 191 -8.88 5.51 5.96
CA ARG A 191 -8.28 6.63 5.24
C ARG A 191 -9.36 7.63 4.83
N THR A 192 -8.96 8.87 4.64
CA THR A 192 -9.78 9.87 3.95
C THR A 192 -9.70 9.59 2.45
N ALA A 193 -10.84 9.61 1.76
CA ALA A 193 -10.88 9.49 0.31
C ALA A 193 -10.58 10.84 -0.37
N SER A 194 -9.88 10.78 -1.49
CA SER A 194 -9.51 11.93 -2.31
C SER A 194 -10.58 12.21 -3.36
N ALA A 195 -10.54 13.39 -3.97
CA ALA A 195 -11.48 13.75 -5.04
C ALA A 195 -11.43 12.79 -6.24
N ASP A 196 -10.25 12.24 -6.52
CA ASP A 196 -10.01 11.31 -7.62
C ASP A 196 -10.60 9.91 -7.38
N ASP A 197 -10.93 9.57 -6.12
CA ASP A 197 -11.52 8.27 -5.77
C ASP A 197 -12.99 8.15 -6.21
N GLY A 198 -13.60 9.27 -6.61
CA GLY A 198 -14.98 9.36 -7.06
C GLY A 198 -15.89 10.16 -6.12
N THR A 199 -17.11 10.41 -6.59
CA THR A 199 -18.03 11.37 -5.92
C THR A 199 -19.14 10.70 -5.10
N SER A 200 -19.34 9.39 -5.26
CA SER A 200 -20.32 8.60 -4.51
C SER A 200 -19.64 7.50 -3.68
N PRO A 201 -20.23 7.06 -2.56
CA PRO A 201 -19.69 5.94 -1.79
C PRO A 201 -19.49 4.67 -2.62
N GLU A 202 -20.40 4.38 -3.55
CA GLU A 202 -20.28 3.23 -4.44
C GLU A 202 -19.06 3.33 -5.36
N ALA A 203 -18.84 4.49 -5.97
CA ALA A 203 -17.68 4.70 -6.84
C ALA A 203 -16.38 4.55 -6.06
N ILE A 204 -16.29 5.18 -4.88
CA ILE A 204 -15.12 5.14 -4.02
C ILE A 204 -14.80 3.70 -3.57
N ALA A 205 -15.80 2.96 -3.07
CA ALA A 205 -15.57 1.58 -2.60
C ALA A 205 -15.14 0.64 -3.73
N LYS A 206 -15.67 0.83 -4.94
CA LYS A 206 -15.30 0.04 -6.12
C LYS A 206 -13.92 0.39 -6.66
N ALA A 207 -13.49 1.64 -6.56
CA ALA A 207 -12.15 2.07 -6.94
C ALA A 207 -11.10 1.58 -5.93
N ASP A 208 -11.42 1.62 -4.62
CA ASP A 208 -10.46 1.33 -3.55
C ASP A 208 -10.14 -0.17 -3.37
N ILE A 209 -11.07 -1.08 -3.69
CA ILE A 209 -10.96 -2.49 -3.29
C ILE A 209 -9.74 -3.23 -3.86
N GLN A 210 -9.27 -2.83 -5.05
CA GLN A 210 -8.07 -3.41 -5.65
C GLN A 210 -6.84 -3.01 -4.84
N ASP A 211 -6.64 -1.71 -4.59
CA ASP A 211 -5.53 -1.21 -3.78
C ASP A 211 -5.56 -1.80 -2.36
N ALA A 212 -6.75 -1.90 -1.76
CA ALA A 212 -6.91 -2.54 -0.45
C ALA A 212 -6.47 -4.01 -0.45
N ALA A 213 -6.69 -4.73 -1.55
CA ALA A 213 -6.25 -6.11 -1.69
C ALA A 213 -4.75 -6.19 -1.95
N ASP A 214 -4.21 -5.33 -2.82
CA ASP A 214 -2.80 -5.30 -3.17
C ASP A 214 -1.94 -4.96 -1.94
N ASP A 215 -2.32 -3.95 -1.15
CA ASP A 215 -1.67 -3.57 0.11
C ASP A 215 -1.72 -4.70 1.16
N ALA A 216 -2.74 -5.55 1.10
CA ALA A 216 -2.94 -6.64 2.06
C ALA A 216 -2.18 -7.91 1.70
N TYR A 217 -2.21 -8.29 0.41
CA TYR A 217 -1.87 -9.64 -0.04
C TYR A 217 -0.92 -9.68 -1.24
N ASP A 218 -0.69 -8.57 -1.95
CA ASP A 218 0.23 -8.55 -3.10
C ASP A 218 1.62 -8.06 -2.71
N ARG A 219 1.71 -6.80 -2.26
CA ARG A 219 2.97 -6.17 -1.86
C ARG A 219 2.81 -5.28 -0.64
N ASP A 220 3.77 -5.34 0.27
CA ASP A 220 3.84 -4.42 1.40
C ASP A 220 4.46 -3.07 1.02
N LEU A 221 4.49 -2.12 1.97
CA LEU A 221 5.02 -0.76 1.78
C LEU A 221 6.50 -0.70 1.36
N VAL A 222 7.26 -1.79 1.52
CA VAL A 222 8.66 -1.89 1.10
C VAL A 222 8.84 -2.82 -0.12
N GLY A 223 7.74 -3.20 -0.76
CA GLY A 223 7.72 -3.96 -2.02
C GLY A 223 7.88 -5.48 -1.88
N ARG A 224 7.86 -6.03 -0.66
CA ARG A 224 7.92 -7.48 -0.41
C ARG A 224 6.55 -8.12 -0.64
N SER A 225 6.52 -9.42 -0.91
CA SER A 225 5.27 -10.16 -1.17
C SER A 225 4.99 -11.18 -0.06
N PRO A 226 4.45 -10.75 1.10
CA PRO A 226 4.31 -11.61 2.28
C PRO A 226 3.48 -12.89 2.04
N PHE A 227 2.61 -12.89 1.04
CA PHE A 227 1.78 -14.03 0.63
C PHE A 227 2.10 -14.56 -0.78
N GLY A 228 3.23 -14.14 -1.36
CA GLY A 228 3.67 -14.53 -2.70
C GLY A 228 2.85 -13.95 -3.84
N GLY A 229 2.07 -12.90 -3.56
CA GLY A 229 1.25 -12.18 -4.53
C GLY A 229 -0.18 -12.71 -4.65
N ILE A 230 -1.06 -11.91 -5.23
CA ILE A 230 -2.45 -12.28 -5.52
C ILE A 230 -2.52 -13.12 -6.80
N LYS A 231 -3.17 -14.28 -6.74
CA LYS A 231 -3.45 -15.14 -7.90
C LYS A 231 -4.80 -14.85 -8.54
N SER A 232 -5.81 -14.61 -7.71
CA SER A 232 -7.15 -14.27 -8.16
C SER A 232 -7.96 -13.66 -7.02
N HIS A 233 -9.07 -13.02 -7.37
CA HIS A 233 -10.08 -12.60 -6.42
C HIS A 233 -11.49 -12.97 -6.92
N LYS A 234 -12.45 -12.98 -6.00
CA LYS A 234 -13.87 -13.12 -6.30
C LYS A 234 -14.66 -12.11 -5.47
N VAL A 235 -15.55 -11.36 -6.10
CA VAL A 235 -16.54 -10.54 -5.38
C VAL A 235 -17.50 -11.49 -4.67
N VAL A 236 -17.52 -11.42 -3.33
CA VAL A 236 -18.38 -12.26 -2.48
C VAL A 236 -19.49 -11.47 -1.78
N GLY A 237 -19.46 -10.14 -1.89
CA GLY A 237 -20.55 -9.28 -1.47
C GLY A 237 -20.31 -7.84 -1.91
N SER A 238 -21.38 -7.12 -2.22
CA SER A 238 -21.35 -5.67 -2.39
C SER A 238 -22.75 -5.10 -2.23
N GLY A 239 -22.84 -3.83 -1.84
CA GLY A 239 -24.13 -3.16 -1.80
C GLY A 239 -24.19 -1.92 -0.92
N PRO A 240 -25.33 -1.23 -0.94
CA PRO A 240 -25.58 -0.09 -0.07
C PRO A 240 -25.68 -0.55 1.39
N VAL A 241 -25.23 0.31 2.30
CA VAL A 241 -25.28 0.08 3.75
C VAL A 241 -25.50 1.40 4.48
N SER A 242 -26.11 1.36 5.67
CA SER A 242 -26.19 2.54 6.53
C SER A 242 -25.04 2.55 7.52
N VAL A 243 -24.28 3.65 7.55
CA VAL A 243 -23.12 3.84 8.44
C VAL A 243 -23.30 5.17 9.15
N ALA A 244 -23.30 5.15 10.49
CA ALA A 244 -23.51 6.37 11.29
C ALA A 244 -24.74 7.21 10.87
N GLY A 245 -25.82 6.54 10.41
CA GLY A 245 -27.05 7.22 9.94
C GLY A 245 -26.97 7.79 8.52
N ARG A 246 -25.86 7.59 7.80
CA ARG A 246 -25.66 8.03 6.41
C ARG A 246 -25.60 6.84 5.45
N SER A 247 -25.77 7.12 4.16
CA SER A 247 -25.57 6.14 3.10
C SER A 247 -24.07 5.85 2.90
N GLY A 248 -23.72 4.58 2.93
CA GLY A 248 -22.42 4.05 2.52
C GLY A 248 -22.59 2.94 1.48
N TYR A 249 -21.47 2.42 1.02
CA TYR A 249 -21.42 1.27 0.12
C TYR A 249 -20.19 0.42 0.44
N PHE A 250 -20.32 -0.89 0.39
CA PHE A 250 -19.20 -1.80 0.57
C PHE A 250 -18.98 -2.70 -0.64
N VAL A 251 -17.74 -3.10 -0.85
CA VAL A 251 -17.34 -4.18 -1.75
C VAL A 251 -16.46 -5.14 -0.97
N ARG A 252 -16.77 -6.44 -1.01
CA ARG A 252 -16.03 -7.51 -0.32
C ARG A 252 -15.53 -8.54 -1.32
N TRP A 253 -14.23 -8.76 -1.29
CA TRP A 253 -13.54 -9.77 -2.09
C TRP A 253 -13.08 -10.93 -1.23
N ARG A 254 -13.14 -12.14 -1.78
CA ARG A 254 -12.30 -13.27 -1.37
C ARG A 254 -11.06 -13.26 -2.27
N VAL A 255 -9.89 -13.15 -1.66
CA VAL A 255 -8.58 -13.15 -2.31
C VAL A 255 -7.95 -14.53 -2.20
N THR A 256 -7.35 -15.00 -3.29
CA THR A 256 -6.51 -16.20 -3.34
C THR A 256 -5.08 -15.78 -3.61
N THR A 257 -4.16 -16.17 -2.74
CA THR A 257 -2.73 -15.83 -2.82
C THR A 257 -1.91 -17.00 -3.35
N ALA A 258 -0.63 -16.77 -3.63
CA ALA A 258 0.29 -17.83 -4.02
C ALA A 258 0.60 -18.77 -2.86
N GLU A 259 0.78 -18.20 -1.67
CA GLU A 259 1.08 -18.90 -0.43
C GLU A 259 0.07 -18.53 0.65
N GLY A 260 -0.15 -19.46 1.58
CA GLY A 260 -1.12 -19.30 2.66
C GLY A 260 -2.59 -19.36 2.20
N PRO A 261 -3.53 -19.06 3.11
CA PRO A 261 -4.97 -19.28 2.88
C PRO A 261 -5.66 -18.19 2.03
N GLY A 262 -4.93 -17.13 1.67
CA GLY A 262 -5.50 -15.87 1.22
C GLY A 262 -6.37 -15.24 2.31
N GLY A 263 -7.38 -14.47 1.89
CA GLY A 263 -8.22 -13.77 2.86
C GLY A 263 -9.44 -13.10 2.27
N TYR A 264 -10.10 -12.33 3.11
CA TYR A 264 -11.23 -11.48 2.78
C TYR A 264 -10.79 -10.03 2.92
N VAL A 265 -11.05 -9.25 1.88
CA VAL A 265 -10.80 -7.81 1.87
C VAL A 265 -12.12 -7.10 1.65
N GLN A 266 -12.42 -6.07 2.42
CA GLN A 266 -13.59 -5.23 2.19
C GLN A 266 -13.21 -3.76 2.25
N SER A 267 -13.62 -3.02 1.23
CA SER A 267 -13.60 -1.56 1.23
C SER A 267 -15.02 -1.06 1.49
N LEU A 268 -15.19 -0.32 2.57
CA LEU A 268 -16.42 0.39 2.93
C LEU A 268 -16.18 1.87 2.74
N ALA A 269 -17.00 2.53 1.92
CA ALA A 269 -16.98 3.98 1.79
C ALA A 269 -18.27 4.58 2.34
N PHE A 270 -18.14 5.72 3.01
CA PHE A 270 -19.25 6.55 3.47
C PHE A 270 -18.72 7.99 3.66
N ARG A 271 -19.60 8.94 3.96
CA ARG A 271 -19.16 10.29 4.32
C ARG A 271 -19.13 10.47 5.82
N SER A 272 -18.08 11.09 6.35
CA SER A 272 -18.04 11.47 7.76
C SER A 272 -19.22 12.37 8.11
N SER A 273 -19.79 12.23 9.30
CA SER A 273 -20.89 13.08 9.78
C SER A 273 -20.39 14.29 10.57
N VAL A 274 -19.07 14.47 10.70
CA VAL A 274 -18.44 15.58 11.42
C VAL A 274 -17.51 16.36 10.50
N GLY A 275 -17.19 17.59 10.90
CA GLY A 275 -16.26 18.45 10.18
C GLY A 275 -16.71 18.76 8.74
N THR A 276 -15.80 18.62 7.78
CA THR A 276 -16.03 18.88 6.34
C THR A 276 -16.86 17.81 5.63
N GLU A 277 -17.32 16.79 6.37
CA GLU A 277 -18.05 15.64 5.82
C GLU A 277 -17.30 14.91 4.69
N SER A 278 -15.97 14.86 4.81
CA SER A 278 -15.11 14.22 3.82
C SER A 278 -15.51 12.75 3.62
N PRO A 279 -15.39 12.21 2.40
CA PRO A 279 -15.52 10.78 2.18
C PRO A 279 -14.43 10.02 2.96
N VAL A 280 -14.84 8.93 3.58
CA VAL A 280 -13.99 8.05 4.40
C VAL A 280 -14.07 6.65 3.82
N VAL A 281 -12.93 5.98 3.76
CA VAL A 281 -12.84 4.56 3.45
C VAL A 281 -12.35 3.80 4.67
N VAL A 282 -13.03 2.70 5.00
CA VAL A 282 -12.59 1.73 5.99
C VAL A 282 -12.32 0.41 5.28
N ARG A 283 -11.08 -0.06 5.40
CA ARG A 283 -10.61 -1.33 4.84
C ARG A 283 -10.59 -2.39 5.93
N TYR A 284 -11.22 -3.53 5.67
CA TYR A 284 -11.18 -4.71 6.52
C TYR A 284 -10.34 -5.79 5.81
N VAL A 285 -9.33 -6.33 6.48
CA VAL A 285 -8.43 -7.35 5.92
C VAL A 285 -8.34 -8.51 6.89
N PHE A 286 -9.02 -9.60 6.59
CA PHE A 286 -9.11 -10.79 7.45
C PHE A 286 -8.56 -12.00 6.70
N ASP A 287 -7.55 -12.64 7.26
CA ASP A 287 -7.05 -13.92 6.75
C ASP A 287 -8.16 -14.95 6.76
N ALA A 288 -8.12 -15.84 5.77
CA ALA A 288 -9.01 -16.98 5.74
C ALA A 288 -8.41 -18.17 6.48
N GLY A 289 -9.25 -19.18 6.72
CA GLY A 289 -8.86 -20.39 7.46
C GLY A 289 -9.36 -20.36 8.91
N GLU A 290 -9.03 -21.40 9.66
CA GLU A 290 -9.54 -21.61 11.03
C GLU A 290 -9.01 -20.57 12.03
N ASP A 291 -7.78 -20.09 11.81
CA ASP A 291 -7.14 -19.05 12.63
C ASP A 291 -7.55 -17.63 12.24
N GLY A 292 -8.35 -17.48 11.18
CA GLY A 292 -8.84 -16.18 10.72
C GLY A 292 -9.91 -15.60 11.64
N PRO A 293 -10.07 -14.26 11.72
CA PRO A 293 -11.18 -13.67 12.44
C PRO A 293 -12.52 -14.13 11.85
N PRO A 294 -13.59 -14.21 12.66
CA PRO A 294 -14.92 -14.48 12.16
C PRO A 294 -15.31 -13.48 11.06
N LEU A 295 -15.69 -13.95 9.87
CA LEU A 295 -16.04 -13.06 8.76
C LEU A 295 -17.19 -12.09 9.11
N ALA A 296 -18.10 -12.52 9.99
CA ALA A 296 -19.18 -11.69 10.52
C ALA A 296 -18.70 -10.46 11.32
N ASP A 297 -17.43 -10.41 11.74
CA ASP A 297 -16.85 -9.22 12.37
C ASP A 297 -16.80 -8.04 11.41
N MET A 298 -16.61 -8.24 10.10
CA MET A 298 -16.67 -7.14 9.12
C MET A 298 -18.02 -6.41 9.22
N ASP A 299 -19.12 -7.17 9.28
CA ASP A 299 -20.47 -6.63 9.38
C ASP A 299 -20.74 -6.01 10.76
N ARG A 300 -20.21 -6.63 11.83
CA ARG A 300 -20.31 -6.08 13.20
C ARG A 300 -19.57 -4.75 13.34
N PHE A 301 -18.37 -4.63 12.78
CA PHE A 301 -17.64 -3.37 12.75
C PHE A 301 -18.39 -2.32 11.93
N THR A 302 -18.79 -2.63 10.69
CA THR A 302 -19.56 -1.70 9.84
C THR A 302 -20.81 -1.19 10.55
N LYS A 303 -21.60 -2.09 11.17
CA LYS A 303 -22.81 -1.72 11.93
C LYS A 303 -22.48 -0.94 13.20
N GLY A 304 -21.28 -1.11 13.76
CA GLY A 304 -20.81 -0.48 14.98
C GLY A 304 -20.28 0.94 14.81
N ILE A 305 -20.00 1.39 13.58
CA ILE A 305 -19.46 2.73 13.33
C ILE A 305 -20.44 3.82 13.82
N ARG A 306 -19.92 4.77 14.60
CA ARG A 306 -20.66 5.95 15.09
C ARG A 306 -19.89 7.23 14.79
N PRO A 307 -20.55 8.39 14.74
CA PRO A 307 -19.87 9.69 14.75
C PRO A 307 -18.99 9.81 16.00
N ALA A 308 -17.78 10.35 15.85
CA ALA A 308 -17.02 10.85 16.99
C ALA A 308 -17.73 12.07 17.59
N ARG A 309 -17.62 12.26 18.90
CA ARG A 309 -18.23 13.40 19.62
C ARG A 309 -17.28 14.58 19.70
#